data_AF-A0A5J6U6T1-F1
#
_entry.id   AF-A0A5J6U6T1-F1
#
_cell.length_a   1.000
_cell.length_b   1.000
_cell.length_c   1.000
_cell.angle_alpha   90.00
_cell.angle_beta   90.00
_cell.angle_gamma   90.00
#
_symmetry.space_group_name_H-M   'P 1'
#
loop_
_entity.id
_entity.type
_entity.pdbx_description
1 polymer ?
#
loop_
_entity_poly.entity_id
_entity_poly.type
_entity_poly.pdbx_seq_one_letter_code
_entity_poly.pdbx_strand_id
1 'polypeptide(L)'
;MADTDHVRLARIADKLAAARARPVPQTAFGADAHLFELAPPVPEAVVAEFEERHKVALPPAYRLFITELGAEGAGPGYRLCRLDTACCTHRRSDHLARPSPYLPGPRYLDDWELRYEDPPGPNRHFLPGTLRIAAHGCSLVTRLIVTGPAQGRLINLDDDGPVGPYVVEDADFLAWYERWLDESAAGYDVGWFGERLPLDEPELLAVLSEDPSPSRRSRAGESLLRLPALSDTAWSALLGAISTDAAPSVRAELWDQLRWERHKHQRTLANAEEIANNVARHARSSTPRDLNALSTLRDLTFADVQPELASGDVERRRRAAYELARSWTLKRDDLQQDQLEGAVSALLDEEDPLLRAHGVAAVRRFGLTDFHPRLRALRQTETDPWVRHELEYSLGEHPARIWDAPTSPAMQGEGEGYCKAPPF
;
A
#
# COMPACT_ATOMS: atom_id res chain seq x y z
N MET A 1 -31.27 3.89 -2.41
CA MET A 1 -30.04 3.08 -2.25
C MET A 1 -30.26 1.68 -2.81
N ALA A 2 -31.08 0.82 -2.20
CA ALA A 2 -31.31 -0.54 -2.72
C ALA A 2 -31.67 -0.60 -4.22
N ASP A 3 -32.61 0.23 -4.68
CA ASP A 3 -33.00 0.29 -6.10
C ASP A 3 -31.84 0.72 -7.02
N THR A 4 -31.00 1.66 -6.58
CA THR A 4 -29.81 2.13 -7.31
C THR A 4 -28.73 1.05 -7.39
N ASP A 5 -28.54 0.28 -6.32
CA ASP A 5 -27.56 -0.80 -6.25
C ASP A 5 -27.95 -1.97 -7.14
N HIS A 6 -29.24 -2.34 -7.20
CA HIS A 6 -29.73 -3.38 -8.13
C HIS A 6 -29.58 -2.95 -9.59
N VAL A 7 -29.87 -1.68 -9.90
CA VAL A 7 -29.65 -1.14 -11.25
C VAL A 7 -28.16 -1.18 -11.61
N ARG A 8 -27.26 -0.84 -10.67
CA ARG A 8 -25.82 -0.96 -10.88
C ARG A 8 -25.38 -2.43 -11.04
N LEU A 9 -25.93 -3.34 -10.24
CA LEU A 9 -25.63 -4.77 -10.34
C LEU A 9 -26.01 -5.35 -11.70
N ALA A 10 -27.18 -4.95 -12.24
CA ALA A 10 -27.60 -5.32 -13.59
C ALA A 10 -26.61 -4.81 -14.65
N ARG A 11 -26.17 -3.54 -14.55
CA ARG A 11 -25.13 -3.01 -15.46
C ARG A 11 -23.82 -3.77 -15.37
N ILE A 12 -23.39 -4.16 -14.17
CA ILE A 12 -22.18 -4.99 -13.98
C ILE A 12 -22.35 -6.34 -14.66
N ALA A 13 -23.52 -6.98 -14.54
CA ALA A 13 -23.82 -8.24 -15.22
C ALA A 13 -23.72 -8.10 -16.76
N ASP A 14 -24.29 -7.02 -17.32
CA ASP A 14 -24.22 -6.72 -18.74
C ASP A 14 -22.77 -6.47 -19.21
N LYS A 15 -21.99 -5.72 -18.42
CA LYS A 15 -20.56 -5.46 -18.70
C LYS A 15 -19.73 -6.74 -18.67
N LEU A 16 -19.97 -7.65 -17.73
CA LEU A 16 -19.33 -8.97 -17.69
C LEU A 16 -19.70 -9.82 -18.92
N ALA A 17 -20.98 -9.82 -19.31
CA ALA A 17 -21.42 -10.51 -20.53
C ALA A 17 -20.74 -9.95 -21.78
N ALA A 18 -20.64 -8.62 -21.89
CA ALA A 18 -19.93 -7.97 -22.98
C ALA A 18 -18.41 -8.27 -22.99
N ALA A 19 -17.78 -8.33 -21.81
CA ALA A 19 -16.36 -8.66 -21.69
C ALA A 19 -16.06 -10.10 -22.15
N ARG A 20 -16.90 -11.07 -21.77
CA ARG A 20 -16.79 -12.47 -22.22
C ARG A 20 -16.93 -12.66 -23.73
N ALA A 21 -17.70 -11.78 -24.39
CA ALA A 21 -17.92 -11.85 -25.82
C ALA A 21 -16.74 -11.31 -26.66
N ARG A 22 -15.71 -10.76 -26.01
CA ARG A 22 -14.52 -10.18 -26.67
C ARG A 22 -13.29 -11.03 -26.34
N PRO A 23 -12.30 -11.11 -27.25
CA PRO A 23 -11.00 -11.66 -26.91
C PRO A 23 -10.40 -10.91 -25.73
N VAL A 24 -9.82 -11.64 -24.77
CA VAL A 24 -9.20 -11.05 -23.58
C VAL A 24 -8.11 -10.05 -24.00
N PRO A 25 -8.19 -8.78 -23.57
CA PRO A 25 -7.13 -7.81 -23.85
C PRO A 25 -5.82 -8.29 -23.21
N GLN A 26 -4.70 -8.26 -23.96
CA GLN A 26 -3.38 -8.64 -23.42
C GLN A 26 -2.91 -7.77 -22.24
N THR A 27 -3.53 -6.61 -22.03
CA THR A 27 -3.25 -5.66 -20.94
C THR A 27 -4.07 -5.92 -19.68
N ALA A 28 -5.08 -6.79 -19.74
CA ALA A 28 -5.90 -7.15 -18.58
C ALA A 28 -5.21 -8.27 -17.79
N PHE A 29 -4.31 -7.89 -16.88
CA PHE A 29 -3.62 -8.84 -16.01
C PHE A 29 -4.61 -9.75 -15.26
N GLY A 30 -4.36 -11.06 -15.31
CA GLY A 30 -5.20 -12.08 -14.66
C GLY A 30 -6.51 -12.43 -15.39
N ALA A 31 -6.88 -11.70 -16.44
CA ALA A 31 -8.10 -11.99 -17.21
C ALA A 31 -8.05 -13.35 -17.93
N ASP A 32 -6.85 -13.85 -18.28
CA ASP A 32 -6.67 -15.21 -18.81
C ASP A 32 -6.98 -16.31 -17.77
N ALA A 33 -6.96 -15.99 -16.47
CA ALA A 33 -7.23 -16.94 -15.39
C ALA A 33 -8.73 -17.04 -15.07
N HIS A 34 -9.44 -15.91 -15.07
CA HIS A 34 -10.86 -15.88 -14.69
C HIS A 34 -11.84 -15.72 -15.87
N LEU A 35 -11.37 -15.35 -17.08
CA LEU A 35 -12.17 -15.25 -18.32
C LEU A 35 -13.45 -14.41 -18.21
N PHE A 36 -13.47 -13.43 -17.31
CA PHE A 36 -14.67 -12.67 -16.90
C PHE A 36 -15.88 -13.55 -16.47
N GLU A 37 -15.62 -14.76 -15.96
CA GLU A 37 -16.62 -15.67 -15.43
C GLU A 37 -16.72 -15.56 -13.91
N LEU A 38 -17.97 -15.53 -13.42
CA LEU A 38 -18.28 -15.60 -12.00
C LEU A 38 -18.79 -16.99 -11.64
N ALA A 39 -18.43 -17.45 -10.45
CA ALA A 39 -19.08 -18.61 -9.83
C ALA A 39 -20.52 -18.27 -9.41
N PRO A 40 -21.38 -19.28 -9.21
CA PRO A 40 -22.75 -19.06 -8.74
C PRO A 40 -22.80 -18.25 -7.44
N PRO A 41 -23.88 -17.49 -7.20
CA PRO A 41 -24.02 -16.70 -5.98
C PRO A 41 -24.03 -17.56 -4.70
N VAL A 42 -23.57 -16.96 -3.60
CA VAL A 42 -23.57 -17.55 -2.26
C VAL A 42 -24.99 -17.55 -1.70
N PRO A 43 -25.49 -18.68 -1.17
CA PRO A 43 -26.79 -18.71 -0.49
C PRO A 43 -26.80 -17.79 0.73
N GLU A 44 -27.91 -17.08 0.94
CA GLU A 44 -28.11 -16.18 2.10
C GLU A 44 -27.79 -16.84 3.45
N ALA A 45 -28.09 -18.13 3.61
CA ALA A 45 -27.79 -18.89 4.82
C ALA A 45 -26.28 -18.98 5.12
N VAL A 46 -25.44 -19.12 4.08
CA VAL A 46 -23.98 -19.19 4.23
C VAL A 46 -23.43 -17.83 4.63
N VAL A 47 -23.97 -16.74 4.06
CA VAL A 47 -23.57 -15.37 4.42
C VAL A 47 -23.99 -15.05 5.86
N ALA A 48 -25.21 -15.41 6.25
CA ALA A 48 -25.69 -15.22 7.62
C ALA A 48 -24.83 -16.00 8.64
N GLU A 49 -24.47 -17.24 8.34
CA GLU A 49 -23.57 -18.03 9.19
C GLU A 49 -22.18 -17.37 9.30
N PHE A 50 -21.66 -16.83 8.19
CA PHE A 50 -20.38 -16.12 8.18
C PHE A 50 -20.41 -14.88 9.08
N GLU A 51 -21.45 -14.05 8.92
CA GLU A 51 -21.65 -12.83 9.72
C GLU A 51 -21.79 -13.14 11.22
N GLU A 52 -22.57 -14.17 11.57
CA GLU A 52 -22.71 -14.63 12.96
C GLU A 52 -21.37 -15.15 13.52
N ARG A 53 -20.68 -16.01 12.76
CA ARG A 53 -19.40 -16.61 13.16
C ARG A 53 -18.33 -15.55 13.43
N HIS A 54 -18.29 -14.49 12.62
CA HIS A 54 -17.28 -13.44 12.68
C HIS A 54 -17.74 -12.15 13.38
N LYS A 55 -18.99 -12.11 13.86
CA LYS A 55 -19.60 -10.96 14.54
C LYS A 55 -19.50 -9.66 13.74
N VAL A 56 -19.78 -9.75 12.45
CA VAL A 56 -19.70 -8.63 11.50
C VAL A 56 -20.95 -8.58 10.65
N ALA A 57 -21.32 -7.39 10.18
CA ALA A 57 -22.28 -7.23 9.10
C ALA A 57 -21.51 -6.85 7.83
N LEU A 58 -21.63 -7.64 6.77
CA LEU A 58 -20.97 -7.33 5.51
C LEU A 58 -21.53 -6.04 4.91
N PRO A 59 -20.69 -5.20 4.27
CA PRO A 59 -21.16 -4.01 3.58
C PRO A 59 -22.27 -4.36 2.56
N PRO A 60 -23.40 -3.61 2.52
CA PRO A 60 -24.56 -3.97 1.71
C PRO A 60 -24.24 -4.20 0.23
N ALA A 61 -23.40 -3.36 -0.36
CA ALA A 61 -22.97 -3.44 -1.76
C ALA A 61 -22.22 -4.76 -2.07
N TYR A 62 -21.36 -5.21 -1.16
CA TYR A 62 -20.62 -6.47 -1.32
C TYR A 62 -21.51 -7.68 -1.06
N ARG A 63 -22.36 -7.63 -0.02
CA ARG A 63 -23.34 -8.68 0.28
C ARG A 63 -24.23 -8.95 -0.92
N LEU A 64 -24.82 -7.88 -1.48
CA LEU A 64 -25.69 -7.96 -2.65
C LEU A 64 -24.98 -8.62 -3.83
N PHE A 65 -23.74 -8.23 -4.10
CA PHE A 65 -22.96 -8.81 -5.19
C PHE A 65 -22.77 -10.32 -5.02
N ILE A 66 -22.34 -10.77 -3.84
CA ILE A 66 -22.03 -12.18 -3.62
C ILE A 66 -23.27 -13.06 -3.55
N THR A 67 -24.43 -12.53 -3.15
CA THR A 67 -25.68 -13.31 -3.04
C THR A 67 -26.55 -13.29 -4.30
N GLU A 68 -26.36 -12.31 -5.20
CA GLU A 68 -27.18 -12.19 -6.41
C GLU A 68 -26.40 -12.35 -7.72
N LEU A 69 -25.11 -11.98 -7.77
CA LEU A 69 -24.35 -11.99 -9.02
C LEU A 69 -23.27 -13.06 -9.07
N GLY A 70 -22.43 -13.18 -8.04
CA GLY A 70 -21.43 -14.25 -8.01
C GLY A 70 -20.51 -14.27 -6.79
N ALA A 71 -20.18 -15.48 -6.34
CA ALA A 71 -19.42 -15.69 -5.10
C ALA A 71 -17.91 -15.42 -5.20
N GLU A 72 -17.34 -15.57 -6.40
CA GLU A 72 -15.91 -15.50 -6.71
C GLU A 72 -15.73 -15.46 -8.23
N GLY A 73 -14.48 -15.33 -8.71
CA GLY A 73 -14.14 -15.46 -10.12
C GLY A 73 -13.67 -14.12 -10.68
N ALA A 74 -14.35 -13.61 -11.70
CA ALA A 74 -14.02 -12.34 -12.32
C ALA A 74 -13.80 -11.23 -11.29
N GLY A 75 -12.66 -10.57 -11.39
CA GLY A 75 -12.28 -9.45 -10.54
C GLY A 75 -10.87 -8.99 -10.88
N PRO A 76 -10.44 -7.82 -10.38
CA PRO A 76 -9.08 -7.34 -10.58
C PRO A 76 -8.01 -8.35 -10.14
N GLY A 77 -6.87 -8.34 -10.83
CA GLY A 77 -5.80 -9.29 -10.55
C GLY A 77 -6.19 -10.71 -10.97
N TYR A 78 -5.81 -11.71 -10.18
CA TYR A 78 -6.07 -13.11 -10.53
C TYR A 78 -7.55 -13.48 -10.47
N ARG A 79 -8.25 -13.07 -9.41
CA ARG A 79 -9.68 -13.34 -9.19
C ARG A 79 -10.21 -12.65 -7.94
N LEU A 80 -11.53 -12.43 -7.92
CA LEU A 80 -12.27 -12.18 -6.70
C LEU A 80 -12.27 -13.44 -5.82
N CYS A 81 -11.87 -13.30 -4.57
CA CYS A 81 -11.77 -14.38 -3.59
C CYS A 81 -13.16 -14.77 -3.06
N ARG A 82 -13.35 -16.08 -2.82
CA ARG A 82 -14.49 -16.61 -2.07
C ARG A 82 -14.51 -16.06 -0.65
N LEU A 83 -15.69 -15.91 -0.08
CA LEU A 83 -15.89 -15.37 1.27
C LEU A 83 -15.07 -16.11 2.36
N ASP A 84 -14.96 -17.44 2.26
CA ASP A 84 -14.19 -18.28 3.19
C ASP A 84 -12.67 -18.07 3.08
N THR A 85 -12.18 -17.85 1.86
CA THR A 85 -10.76 -17.66 1.53
C THR A 85 -10.32 -16.21 1.73
N ALA A 86 -11.25 -15.26 1.53
CA ALA A 86 -11.06 -13.84 1.79
C ALA A 86 -10.86 -13.55 3.29
N CYS A 87 -11.45 -14.39 4.14
CA CYS A 87 -11.18 -14.41 5.56
C CYS A 87 -9.89 -15.22 5.83
N CYS A 88 -8.77 -14.53 6.04
CA CYS A 88 -7.45 -15.15 6.25
C CYS A 88 -7.35 -16.03 7.51
N THR A 89 -8.44 -16.20 8.27
CA THR A 89 -8.45 -17.01 9.49
C THR A 89 -9.48 -18.13 9.39
N HIS A 90 -9.02 -19.38 9.28
CA HIS A 90 -9.90 -20.56 9.43
C HIS A 90 -10.40 -20.76 10.87
N ARG A 91 -9.89 -19.99 11.84
CA ARG A 91 -10.34 -19.99 13.24
C ARG A 91 -11.29 -18.82 13.49
N ARG A 92 -12.14 -18.95 14.52
CA ARG A 92 -12.85 -17.80 15.11
C ARG A 92 -11.82 -16.80 15.61
N SER A 93 -11.59 -15.78 14.80
CA SER A 93 -10.85 -14.58 15.18
C SER A 93 -11.83 -13.41 15.14
N ASP A 94 -11.65 -12.48 16.05
CA ASP A 94 -12.40 -11.22 16.14
C ASP A 94 -11.82 -10.12 15.25
N HIS A 95 -10.85 -10.44 14.37
CA HIS A 95 -10.19 -9.44 13.53
C HIS A 95 -11.20 -8.66 12.67
N LEU A 96 -12.23 -9.31 12.10
CA LEU A 96 -13.25 -8.64 11.29
C LEU A 96 -14.17 -7.73 12.11
N ALA A 97 -14.36 -8.02 13.40
CA ALA A 97 -15.17 -7.20 14.31
C ALA A 97 -14.36 -6.04 14.92
N ARG A 98 -13.03 -6.11 14.89
CA ARG A 98 -12.16 -5.00 15.28
C ARG A 98 -12.19 -3.92 14.18
N PRO A 99 -12.46 -2.65 14.50
CA PRO A 99 -12.49 -1.59 13.52
C PRO A 99 -11.14 -1.39 12.81
N SER A 100 -11.19 -1.29 11.48
CA SER A 100 -10.06 -0.79 10.68
C SER A 100 -9.77 0.68 11.02
N PRO A 101 -8.50 1.07 11.23
CA PRO A 101 -8.13 2.47 11.51
C PRO A 101 -7.98 3.32 10.24
N TYR A 102 -8.07 2.71 9.06
CA TYR A 102 -7.73 3.36 7.79
C TYR A 102 -8.86 4.23 7.24
N LEU A 103 -8.52 5.45 6.81
CA LEU A 103 -9.43 6.45 6.28
C LEU A 103 -9.14 6.76 4.79
N PRO A 104 -10.14 7.19 4.01
CA PRO A 104 -9.93 7.73 2.66
C PRO A 104 -9.02 8.94 2.67
N GLY A 105 -8.22 9.09 1.60
CA GLY A 105 -7.33 10.23 1.40
C GLY A 105 -5.86 9.82 1.31
N PRO A 106 -5.06 9.95 2.37
CA PRO A 106 -3.63 9.71 2.29
C PRO A 106 -3.32 8.21 2.09
N ARG A 107 -2.23 7.94 1.35
CA ARG A 107 -1.52 6.67 1.53
C ARG A 107 -0.85 6.71 2.89
N TYR A 108 -1.00 5.64 3.64
CA TYR A 108 -0.27 5.40 4.87
C TYR A 108 1.15 4.99 4.48
N LEU A 109 2.10 5.88 4.73
CA LEU A 109 3.51 5.71 4.39
C LEU A 109 4.32 5.32 5.64
N ASP A 110 5.62 5.11 5.42
CA ASP A 110 6.63 5.02 6.47
C ASP A 110 6.40 3.87 7.48
N ASP A 111 6.31 4.21 8.76
CA ASP A 111 6.13 3.33 9.90
C ASP A 111 4.66 3.05 10.22
N TRP A 112 3.80 3.03 9.20
CA TRP A 112 2.36 2.82 9.36
C TRP A 112 2.03 1.56 10.17
N GLU A 113 2.75 0.45 9.99
CA GLU A 113 2.51 -0.77 10.78
C GLU A 113 2.72 -0.50 12.28
N LEU A 114 3.77 0.23 12.65
CA LEU A 114 4.07 0.53 14.05
C LEU A 114 2.99 1.44 14.68
N ARG A 115 2.29 2.22 13.86
CA ARG A 115 1.26 3.17 14.29
C ARG A 115 -0.14 2.56 14.35
N TYR A 116 -0.46 1.65 13.45
CA TYR A 116 -1.83 1.22 13.19
C TYR A 116 -2.05 -0.29 13.34
N GLU A 117 -0.99 -1.09 13.41
CA GLU A 117 -1.07 -2.55 13.47
C GLU A 117 -0.49 -3.11 14.77
N ASP A 118 -0.88 -4.34 15.08
CA ASP A 118 -0.22 -5.11 16.14
C ASP A 118 1.14 -5.64 15.62
N PRO A 119 2.17 -5.75 16.49
CA PRO A 119 3.45 -6.32 16.10
C PRO A 119 3.31 -7.77 15.61
N PRO A 120 4.24 -8.23 14.74
CA PRO A 120 4.26 -9.62 14.30
C PRO A 120 4.29 -10.61 15.47
N GLY A 121 3.44 -11.63 15.39
CA GLY A 121 3.31 -12.66 16.42
C GLY A 121 2.15 -13.61 16.14
N PRO A 122 2.04 -14.73 16.88
CA PRO A 122 1.01 -15.76 16.65
C PRO A 122 -0.43 -15.25 16.84
N ASN A 123 -0.61 -14.14 17.56
CA ASN A 123 -1.90 -13.51 17.82
C ASN A 123 -2.09 -12.19 17.04
N ARG A 124 -1.27 -11.91 16.02
CA ARG A 124 -1.34 -10.65 15.25
C ARG A 124 -2.71 -10.53 14.56
N HIS A 125 -3.42 -9.44 14.83
CA HIS A 125 -4.55 -9.02 14.01
C HIS A 125 -4.06 -8.03 12.96
N PHE A 126 -3.60 -8.55 11.82
CA PHE A 126 -3.13 -7.71 10.73
C PHE A 126 -4.31 -7.19 9.89
N LEU A 127 -4.35 -5.88 9.66
CA LEU A 127 -5.39 -5.17 8.92
C LEU A 127 -6.78 -5.50 9.48
N PRO A 128 -7.03 -5.19 10.76
CA PRO A 128 -8.31 -5.50 11.40
C PRO A 128 -9.46 -4.86 10.64
N GLY A 129 -10.61 -5.52 10.67
CA GLY A 129 -11.83 -5.04 10.02
C GLY A 129 -11.80 -5.15 8.51
N THR A 130 -10.91 -5.95 7.92
CA THR A 130 -10.79 -6.08 6.46
C THR A 130 -10.83 -7.53 5.94
N LEU A 131 -11.45 -7.74 4.78
CA LEU A 131 -11.46 -9.01 4.03
C LEU A 131 -10.57 -8.91 2.79
N ARG A 132 -9.69 -9.87 2.54
CA ARG A 132 -8.88 -9.88 1.32
C ARG A 132 -9.72 -10.33 0.12
N ILE A 133 -10.14 -9.41 -0.74
CA ILE A 133 -11.06 -9.71 -1.84
C ILE A 133 -10.36 -9.99 -3.17
N ALA A 134 -9.15 -9.48 -3.39
CA ALA A 134 -8.40 -9.71 -4.61
C ALA A 134 -6.89 -9.73 -4.36
N ALA A 135 -6.18 -10.54 -5.15
CA ALA A 135 -4.72 -10.58 -5.20
C ALA A 135 -4.26 -10.20 -6.62
N HIS A 136 -3.29 -9.30 -6.69
CA HIS A 136 -2.78 -8.72 -7.95
C HIS A 136 -1.41 -9.30 -8.35
N GLY A 137 -0.96 -10.37 -7.69
CA GLY A 137 0.38 -10.94 -7.84
C GLY A 137 1.41 -10.30 -6.92
N CYS A 138 2.54 -11.00 -6.77
CA CYS A 138 3.49 -10.74 -5.69
C CYS A 138 2.74 -10.74 -4.34
N SER A 139 2.91 -9.68 -3.55
CA SER A 139 2.25 -9.43 -2.26
C SER A 139 1.22 -8.30 -2.33
N LEU A 140 0.84 -7.84 -3.54
CA LEU A 140 -0.13 -6.77 -3.73
C LEU A 140 -1.57 -7.29 -3.62
N VAL A 141 -2.36 -6.67 -2.76
CA VAL A 141 -3.73 -7.09 -2.48
C VAL A 141 -4.70 -5.91 -2.44
N THR A 142 -5.96 -6.21 -2.75
CA THR A 142 -7.09 -5.34 -2.40
C THR A 142 -7.92 -6.01 -1.34
N ARG A 143 -8.26 -5.25 -0.30
CA ARG A 143 -9.12 -5.70 0.79
C ARG A 143 -10.37 -4.83 0.88
N LEU A 144 -11.47 -5.40 1.35
CA LEU A 144 -12.71 -4.70 1.65
C LEU A 144 -12.75 -4.38 3.13
N ILE A 145 -13.00 -3.12 3.48
CA ILE A 145 -13.22 -2.71 4.87
C ILE A 145 -14.64 -3.11 5.26
N VAL A 146 -14.76 -4.06 6.19
CA VAL A 146 -16.04 -4.58 6.69
C VAL A 146 -16.44 -4.00 8.04
N THR A 147 -15.49 -3.48 8.81
CA THR A 147 -15.76 -2.77 10.08
C THR A 147 -14.81 -1.59 10.22
N GLY A 148 -15.34 -0.42 10.58
CA GLY A 148 -14.56 0.82 10.75
C GLY A 148 -15.18 2.02 10.04
N PRO A 149 -14.56 3.20 10.13
CA PRO A 149 -15.09 4.46 9.58
C PRO A 149 -15.18 4.46 8.05
N ALA A 150 -14.40 3.64 7.36
CA ALA A 150 -14.41 3.49 5.91
C ALA A 150 -15.13 2.22 5.43
N GLN A 151 -16.06 1.67 6.23
CA GLN A 151 -16.82 0.46 5.90
C GLN A 151 -17.44 0.53 4.50
N GLY A 152 -17.28 -0.54 3.72
CA GLY A 152 -17.77 -0.67 2.33
C GLY A 152 -16.77 -0.22 1.28
N ARG A 153 -15.70 0.49 1.64
CA ARG A 153 -14.62 0.90 0.73
C ARG A 153 -13.52 -0.15 0.65
N LEU A 154 -12.70 -0.02 -0.39
CA LEU A 154 -11.56 -0.90 -0.64
C LEU A 154 -10.26 -0.24 -0.21
N ILE A 155 -9.30 -1.08 0.15
CA ILE A 155 -7.96 -0.67 0.56
C ILE A 155 -6.92 -1.50 -0.21
N ASN A 156 -6.00 -0.80 -0.86
CA ASN A 156 -4.87 -1.40 -1.56
C ASN A 156 -3.62 -1.31 -0.69
N LEU A 157 -2.84 -2.38 -0.67
CA LEU A 157 -1.53 -2.40 -0.04
C LEU A 157 -0.65 -3.52 -0.60
N ASP A 158 0.59 -3.52 -0.14
CA ASP A 158 1.52 -4.62 -0.26
C ASP A 158 1.60 -5.35 1.10
N ASP A 159 1.11 -6.59 1.19
CA ASP A 159 1.07 -7.37 2.44
C ASP A 159 2.49 -7.68 2.98
N ASP A 160 3.51 -7.74 2.11
CA ASP A 160 4.89 -8.15 2.45
C ASP A 160 5.95 -7.10 2.08
N GLY A 161 5.54 -5.97 1.51
CA GLY A 161 6.43 -5.00 0.91
C GLY A 161 6.23 -3.57 1.42
N PRO A 162 6.95 -2.60 0.83
CA PRO A 162 7.08 -1.26 1.40
C PRO A 162 5.84 -0.38 1.18
N VAL A 163 4.86 -0.82 0.39
CA VAL A 163 3.72 0.01 0.04
C VAL A 163 2.60 -0.15 1.07
N GLY A 164 2.53 0.80 1.99
CA GLY A 164 1.50 0.83 3.03
C GLY A 164 0.09 1.12 2.49
N PRO A 165 -0.94 1.02 3.34
CA PRO A 165 -2.33 1.01 2.90
C PRO A 165 -2.83 2.32 2.26
N TYR A 166 -3.70 2.20 1.27
CA TYR A 166 -4.41 3.30 0.62
C TYR A 166 -5.87 2.94 0.42
N VAL A 167 -6.77 3.67 1.08
CA VAL A 167 -8.21 3.51 0.91
C VAL A 167 -8.63 4.22 -0.37
N VAL A 168 -9.15 3.47 -1.34
CA VAL A 168 -9.49 3.98 -2.67
C VAL A 168 -10.66 4.96 -2.61
N GLU A 169 -10.72 5.89 -3.58
CA GLU A 169 -11.75 6.95 -3.60
C GLU A 169 -13.14 6.46 -3.99
N ASP A 170 -13.26 5.27 -4.61
CA ASP A 170 -14.54 4.65 -4.93
C ASP A 170 -15.44 4.59 -3.68
N ALA A 171 -16.72 4.93 -3.86
CA ALA A 171 -17.66 5.07 -2.76
C ALA A 171 -17.92 3.74 -2.02
N ASP A 172 -17.94 2.63 -2.76
CA ASP A 172 -18.24 1.29 -2.28
C ASP A 172 -17.68 0.22 -3.23
N PHE A 173 -17.90 -1.05 -2.86
CA PHE A 173 -17.53 -2.23 -3.65
C PHE A 173 -18.08 -2.22 -5.09
N LEU A 174 -19.35 -1.86 -5.29
CA LEU A 174 -19.97 -1.92 -6.61
C LEU A 174 -19.43 -0.82 -7.53
N ALA A 175 -19.18 0.39 -6.99
CA ALA A 175 -18.54 1.47 -7.74
C ALA A 175 -17.13 1.07 -8.19
N TRP A 176 -16.33 0.50 -7.29
CA TRP A 176 -15.00 0.00 -7.58
C TRP A 176 -15.01 -1.12 -8.63
N TYR A 177 -15.91 -2.09 -8.49
CA TYR A 177 -16.02 -3.21 -9.43
C TYR A 177 -16.52 -2.77 -10.82
N GLU A 178 -17.50 -1.87 -10.86
CA GLU A 178 -18.01 -1.29 -12.12
C GLU A 178 -16.89 -0.53 -12.85
N ARG A 179 -16.09 0.26 -12.12
CA ARG A 179 -14.94 0.99 -12.67
C ARG A 179 -13.88 0.05 -13.23
N TRP A 180 -13.56 -1.06 -12.56
CA TRP A 180 -12.62 -2.05 -13.09
C TRP A 180 -13.05 -2.58 -14.46
N LEU A 181 -14.34 -2.87 -14.64
CA LEU A 181 -14.86 -3.32 -15.93
C LEU A 181 -14.75 -2.24 -17.01
N ASP A 182 -15.06 -0.99 -16.66
CA ASP A 182 -14.97 0.14 -17.59
C ASP A 182 -13.52 0.39 -18.03
N GLU A 183 -12.58 0.39 -17.08
CA GLU A 183 -11.16 0.55 -17.35
C GLU A 183 -10.59 -0.62 -18.18
N SER A 184 -10.98 -1.85 -17.84
CA SER A 184 -10.58 -3.04 -18.60
C SER A 184 -11.11 -2.98 -20.04
N ALA A 185 -12.37 -2.57 -20.24
CA ALA A 185 -12.98 -2.45 -21.56
C ALA A 185 -12.38 -1.31 -22.40
N ALA A 186 -11.91 -0.24 -21.73
CA ALA A 186 -11.23 0.88 -22.36
C ALA A 186 -9.73 0.64 -22.59
N GLY A 187 -9.20 -0.54 -22.22
CA GLY A 187 -7.83 -0.96 -22.52
C GLY A 187 -6.77 -0.38 -21.58
N TYR A 188 -7.17 0.07 -20.39
CA TYR A 188 -6.23 0.52 -19.35
C TYR A 188 -5.36 -0.65 -18.86
N ASP A 189 -4.17 -0.32 -18.34
CA ASP A 189 -3.41 -1.26 -17.52
C ASP A 189 -4.05 -1.37 -16.13
N VAL A 190 -4.68 -2.52 -15.86
CA VAL A 190 -5.40 -2.82 -14.62
C VAL A 190 -4.62 -3.79 -13.72
N GLY A 191 -3.30 -3.94 -13.93
CA GLY A 191 -2.44 -4.87 -13.19
C GLY A 191 -2.45 -4.68 -11.68
N TRP A 192 -2.50 -3.43 -11.22
CA TRP A 192 -2.74 -3.09 -9.82
C TRP A 192 -3.86 -2.03 -9.73
N PHE A 193 -5.08 -2.51 -9.97
CA PHE A 193 -6.28 -1.69 -10.04
C PHE A 193 -6.59 -1.00 -8.70
N GLY A 194 -7.20 0.20 -8.77
CA GLY A 194 -7.61 1.00 -7.60
C GLY A 194 -6.61 2.09 -7.20
N GLU A 195 -5.38 2.03 -7.70
CA GLU A 195 -4.34 3.03 -7.44
C GLU A 195 -4.59 4.38 -8.11
N ARG A 196 -5.30 4.39 -9.23
CA ARG A 196 -5.66 5.63 -9.94
C ARG A 196 -6.87 6.30 -9.31
N LEU A 197 -6.87 7.62 -9.34
CA LEU A 197 -8.06 8.41 -9.05
C LEU A 197 -9.15 8.11 -10.11
N PRO A 198 -10.41 7.90 -9.69
CA PRO A 198 -11.53 7.60 -10.58
C PRO A 198 -12.07 8.86 -11.26
N LEU A 199 -11.18 9.62 -11.92
CA LEU A 199 -11.45 10.94 -12.51
C LEU A 199 -11.05 10.98 -13.98
N ASP A 200 -11.68 11.84 -14.75
CA ASP A 200 -11.30 12.10 -16.14
C ASP A 200 -10.11 13.07 -16.25
N GLU A 201 -9.57 13.26 -17.46
CA GLU A 201 -8.38 14.09 -17.65
C GLU A 201 -8.56 15.55 -17.15
N PRO A 202 -9.64 16.27 -17.48
CA PRO A 202 -9.91 17.61 -16.91
C PRO A 202 -9.95 17.65 -15.38
N GLU A 203 -10.63 16.69 -14.74
CA GLU A 203 -10.71 16.61 -13.29
C GLU A 203 -9.35 16.30 -12.66
N LEU A 204 -8.59 15.38 -13.26
CA LEU A 204 -7.22 15.07 -12.84
C LEU A 204 -6.30 16.29 -12.92
N LEU A 205 -6.42 17.11 -13.98
CA LEU A 205 -5.67 18.35 -14.12
C LEU A 205 -6.04 19.38 -13.04
N ALA A 206 -7.32 19.49 -12.71
CA ALA A 206 -7.78 20.34 -11.62
C ALA A 206 -7.20 19.87 -10.27
N VAL A 207 -7.24 18.55 -9.99
CA VAL A 207 -6.64 17.99 -8.77
C VAL A 207 -5.14 18.24 -8.72
N LEU A 208 -4.40 17.95 -9.81
CA LEU A 208 -2.95 18.17 -9.89
C LEU A 208 -2.56 19.63 -9.62
N SER A 209 -3.41 20.60 -9.99
CA SER A 209 -3.10 22.02 -9.86
C SER A 209 -3.58 22.62 -8.53
N GLU A 210 -4.75 22.22 -8.03
CA GLU A 210 -5.49 23.00 -7.02
C GLU A 210 -5.73 22.24 -5.71
N ASP A 211 -5.56 20.91 -5.68
CA ASP A 211 -5.91 20.12 -4.51
C ASP A 211 -4.99 20.46 -3.31
N PRO A 212 -5.54 20.68 -2.11
CA PRO A 212 -4.73 21.03 -0.94
C PRO A 212 -3.80 19.89 -0.50
N SER A 213 -4.11 18.63 -0.82
CA SER A 213 -3.34 17.46 -0.41
C SER A 213 -2.21 17.17 -1.40
N PRO A 214 -0.92 17.30 -1.00
CA PRO A 214 0.20 16.97 -1.88
C PRO A 214 0.12 15.53 -2.40
N SER A 215 -0.20 14.57 -1.53
CA SER A 215 -0.32 13.15 -1.94
C SER A 215 -1.42 12.91 -2.97
N ARG A 216 -2.52 13.68 -2.92
CA ARG A 216 -3.60 13.59 -3.91
C ARG A 216 -3.19 14.23 -5.24
N ARG A 217 -2.44 15.34 -5.20
CA ARG A 217 -1.83 15.95 -6.41
C ARG A 217 -0.87 15.01 -7.11
N SER A 218 0.06 14.39 -6.37
CA SER A 218 0.97 13.38 -6.93
C SER A 218 0.22 12.23 -7.59
N ARG A 219 -0.79 11.68 -6.90
CA ARG A 219 -1.61 10.58 -7.41
C ARG A 219 -2.42 10.99 -8.64
N ALA A 220 -2.87 12.23 -8.73
CA ALA A 220 -3.51 12.75 -9.94
C ALA A 220 -2.53 12.75 -11.11
N GLY A 221 -1.29 13.20 -10.90
CA GLY A 221 -0.27 13.15 -11.94
C GLY A 221 0.12 11.72 -12.35
N GLU A 222 0.20 10.80 -11.40
CA GLU A 222 0.37 9.36 -11.68
C GLU A 222 -0.82 8.79 -12.48
N SER A 223 -2.04 9.19 -12.14
CA SER A 223 -3.26 8.76 -12.82
C SER A 223 -3.32 9.26 -14.26
N LEU A 224 -2.86 10.50 -14.52
CA LEU A 224 -2.72 11.06 -15.87
C LEU A 224 -1.77 10.20 -16.72
N LEU A 225 -0.61 9.84 -16.18
CA LEU A 225 0.39 9.02 -16.90
C LEU A 225 -0.10 7.61 -17.28
N ARG A 226 -1.16 7.14 -16.63
CA ARG A 226 -1.78 5.84 -16.87
C ARG A 226 -3.05 5.91 -17.74
N LEU A 227 -3.41 7.09 -18.26
CA LEU A 227 -4.47 7.22 -19.26
C LEU A 227 -4.04 6.54 -20.58
N PRO A 228 -4.97 5.92 -21.34
CA PRO A 228 -4.66 5.28 -22.62
C PRO A 228 -4.12 6.26 -23.66
N ALA A 229 -4.58 7.52 -23.58
CA ALA A 229 -4.11 8.63 -24.37
C ALA A 229 -3.98 9.86 -23.47
N LEU A 230 -2.77 10.39 -23.36
CA LEU A 230 -2.47 11.60 -22.62
C LEU A 230 -2.40 12.80 -23.56
N SER A 231 -3.14 13.87 -23.27
CA SER A 231 -3.10 15.08 -24.08
C SER A 231 -1.81 15.89 -23.92
N ASP A 232 -1.53 16.78 -24.88
CA ASP A 232 -0.42 17.74 -24.78
C ASP A 232 -0.59 18.72 -23.61
N THR A 233 -1.83 19.07 -23.31
CA THR A 233 -2.18 19.91 -22.15
C THR A 233 -1.81 19.20 -20.85
N ALA A 234 -2.20 17.93 -20.71
CA ALA A 234 -1.88 17.16 -19.53
C ALA A 234 -0.38 16.89 -19.38
N TRP A 235 0.31 16.59 -20.48
CA TRP A 235 1.76 16.49 -20.48
C TRP A 235 2.45 17.79 -20.05
N SER A 236 2.00 18.93 -20.56
CA SER A 236 2.54 20.25 -20.18
C SER A 236 2.28 20.57 -18.71
N ALA A 237 1.11 20.20 -18.19
CA ALA A 237 0.77 20.36 -16.78
C ALA A 237 1.65 19.50 -15.86
N LEU A 238 1.95 18.26 -16.24
CA LEU A 238 2.88 17.39 -15.51
C LEU A 238 4.28 17.99 -15.43
N LEU A 239 4.82 18.47 -16.56
CA LEU A 239 6.13 19.14 -16.59
C LEU A 239 6.15 20.43 -15.76
N GLY A 240 5.04 21.18 -15.80
CA GLY A 240 4.82 22.34 -14.95
C GLY A 240 4.88 21.97 -13.47
N ALA A 241 4.06 20.99 -13.05
CA ALA A 241 3.98 20.53 -11.66
C ALA A 241 5.33 20.05 -11.12
N ILE A 242 6.09 19.27 -11.89
CA ILE A 242 7.45 18.83 -11.53
C ILE A 242 8.38 20.02 -11.24
N SER A 243 8.20 21.12 -11.96
CA SER A 243 9.06 22.29 -11.85
C SER A 243 8.61 23.25 -10.76
N THR A 244 7.30 23.39 -10.53
CA THR A 244 6.73 24.52 -9.77
C THR A 244 5.80 24.15 -8.62
N ASP A 245 5.38 22.89 -8.43
CA ASP A 245 4.46 22.52 -7.33
C ASP A 245 5.01 22.97 -5.97
N ALA A 246 4.19 23.50 -5.08
CA ALA A 246 4.69 24.02 -3.80
C ALA A 246 5.33 22.93 -2.91
N ALA A 247 4.93 21.67 -3.05
CA ALA A 247 5.44 20.55 -2.26
C ALA A 247 6.59 19.84 -3.01
N PRO A 248 7.80 19.79 -2.42
CA PRO A 248 8.92 19.05 -3.03
C PRO A 248 8.61 17.57 -3.25
N SER A 249 7.82 16.94 -2.39
CA SER A 249 7.39 15.54 -2.53
C SER A 249 6.59 15.30 -3.81
N VAL A 250 5.71 16.23 -4.20
CA VAL A 250 4.95 16.11 -5.47
C VAL A 250 5.90 16.16 -6.66
N ARG A 251 6.85 17.11 -6.64
CA ARG A 251 7.86 17.22 -7.69
C ARG A 251 8.70 15.96 -7.81
N ALA A 252 9.15 15.41 -6.67
CA ALA A 252 9.99 14.22 -6.62
C ALA A 252 9.24 12.96 -7.07
N GLU A 253 8.00 12.76 -6.63
CA GLU A 253 7.18 11.61 -7.02
C GLU A 253 6.87 11.64 -8.52
N LEU A 254 6.46 12.78 -9.08
CA LEU A 254 6.22 12.92 -10.52
C LEU A 254 7.50 12.73 -11.35
N TRP A 255 8.63 13.23 -10.86
CA TRP A 255 9.94 12.98 -11.46
C TRP A 255 10.29 11.50 -11.47
N ASP A 256 10.07 10.79 -10.36
CA ASP A 256 10.40 9.36 -10.23
C ASP A 256 9.57 8.53 -11.20
N GLN A 257 8.27 8.81 -11.30
CA GLN A 257 7.36 8.15 -12.25
C GLN A 257 7.78 8.36 -13.72
N LEU A 258 8.24 9.56 -14.08
CA LEU A 258 8.67 9.85 -15.45
C LEU A 258 10.07 9.35 -15.79
N ARG A 259 10.95 9.18 -14.78
CA ARG A 259 12.32 8.69 -14.97
C ARG A 259 12.38 7.18 -15.02
N TRP A 260 11.66 6.50 -14.12
CA TRP A 260 11.65 5.05 -14.02
C TRP A 260 10.50 4.51 -14.85
N GLU A 261 10.77 4.31 -16.14
CA GLU A 261 9.87 3.69 -17.10
C GLU A 261 9.44 2.26 -16.69
N ARG A 262 8.53 2.14 -15.73
CA ARG A 262 7.73 0.93 -15.51
C ARG A 262 6.56 0.85 -16.48
N HIS A 263 6.22 1.96 -17.12
CA HIS A 263 5.22 2.01 -18.19
C HIS A 263 5.83 2.69 -19.41
N LYS A 264 5.66 2.01 -20.55
CA LYS A 264 6.20 2.30 -21.88
C LYS A 264 5.66 3.61 -22.47
N HIS A 265 5.79 4.73 -21.76
CA HIS A 265 5.26 6.01 -22.22
C HIS A 265 6.16 6.56 -23.32
N GLN A 266 5.58 7.06 -24.41
CA GLN A 266 6.35 7.48 -25.60
C GLN A 266 7.15 8.76 -25.37
N ARG A 267 6.84 9.50 -24.30
CA ARG A 267 7.45 10.81 -23.99
C ARG A 267 8.41 10.65 -22.82
N THR A 268 9.62 11.19 -22.99
CA THR A 268 10.70 11.14 -22.00
C THR A 268 10.86 12.49 -21.30
N LEU A 269 11.37 12.46 -20.07
CA LEU A 269 11.70 13.66 -19.31
C LEU A 269 13.11 14.16 -19.67
N ALA A 270 13.19 15.26 -20.41
CA ALA A 270 14.47 15.92 -20.70
C ALA A 270 15.09 16.53 -19.42
N ASN A 271 16.42 16.52 -19.33
CA ASN A 271 17.18 17.09 -18.22
C ASN A 271 16.79 16.54 -16.83
N ALA A 272 16.38 15.27 -16.76
CA ALA A 272 15.89 14.64 -15.53
C ALA A 272 16.85 14.82 -14.33
N GLU A 273 18.16 14.67 -14.52
CA GLU A 273 19.14 14.83 -13.43
C GLU A 273 19.24 16.29 -12.93
N GLU A 274 19.13 17.27 -13.83
CA GLU A 274 19.12 18.69 -13.42
C GLU A 274 17.85 19.03 -12.64
N ILE A 275 16.71 18.51 -13.09
CA ILE A 275 15.42 18.63 -12.38
C ILE A 275 15.55 18.02 -10.98
N ALA A 276 16.07 16.80 -10.86
CA ALA A 276 16.29 16.12 -9.59
C ALA A 276 17.12 16.98 -8.63
N ASN A 277 18.24 17.52 -9.11
CA ASN A 277 19.12 18.40 -8.32
C ASN A 277 18.40 19.67 -7.86
N ASN A 278 17.55 20.26 -8.70
CA ASN A 278 16.77 21.43 -8.36
C ASN A 278 15.70 21.11 -7.31
N VAL A 279 15.00 19.98 -7.44
CA VAL A 279 14.01 19.50 -6.46
C VAL A 279 14.69 19.19 -5.13
N ALA A 280 15.83 18.50 -5.13
CA ALA A 280 16.59 18.19 -3.92
C ALA A 280 17.08 19.46 -3.20
N ARG A 281 17.58 20.46 -3.94
CA ARG A 281 17.95 21.77 -3.37
C ARG A 281 16.75 22.45 -2.72
N HIS A 282 15.59 22.41 -3.38
CA HIS A 282 14.37 22.99 -2.86
C HIS A 282 13.86 22.26 -1.61
N ALA A 283 13.87 20.93 -1.61
CA ALA A 283 13.52 20.07 -0.48
C ALA A 283 14.37 20.39 0.77
N ARG A 284 15.69 20.57 0.59
CA ARG A 284 16.61 20.98 1.68
C ARG A 284 16.38 22.40 2.19
N SER A 285 15.90 23.30 1.34
CA SER A 285 15.58 24.69 1.71
C SER A 285 14.20 24.85 2.37
N SER A 286 13.34 23.84 2.26
CA SER A 286 12.00 23.85 2.85
C SER A 286 12.06 23.74 4.37
N THR A 287 11.00 24.22 5.06
CA THR A 287 10.88 24.10 6.52
C THR A 287 9.51 23.52 6.87
N PRO A 288 9.42 22.26 7.34
CA PRO A 288 10.52 21.30 7.52
C PRO A 288 11.21 20.92 6.20
N ARG A 289 12.41 20.36 6.28
CA ARG A 289 13.03 19.71 5.12
C ARG A 289 12.15 18.57 4.65
N ASP A 290 11.97 18.44 3.34
CA ASP A 290 11.16 17.37 2.76
C ASP A 290 12.02 16.10 2.57
N LEU A 291 12.11 15.31 3.64
CA LEU A 291 12.91 14.07 3.63
C LEU A 291 12.35 13.02 2.67
N ASN A 292 11.02 12.97 2.48
CA ASN A 292 10.39 12.05 1.54
C ASN A 292 10.80 12.39 0.08
N ALA A 293 10.81 13.68 -0.27
CA ALA A 293 11.30 14.11 -1.58
C ALA A 293 12.76 13.68 -1.80
N LEU A 294 13.64 13.89 -0.81
CA LEU A 294 15.04 13.49 -0.89
C LEU A 294 15.21 11.97 -0.97
N SER A 295 14.42 11.22 -0.22
CA SER A 295 14.39 9.76 -0.24
C SER A 295 13.96 9.22 -1.61
N THR A 296 12.89 9.77 -2.17
CA THR A 296 12.36 9.47 -3.52
C THR A 296 13.42 9.73 -4.59
N LEU A 297 14.13 10.86 -4.52
CA LEU A 297 15.23 11.20 -5.43
C LEU A 297 16.50 10.35 -5.20
N ARG A 298 16.54 9.50 -4.16
CA ARG A 298 17.71 8.75 -3.71
C ARG A 298 18.91 9.66 -3.39
N ASP A 299 18.62 10.84 -2.86
CA ASP A 299 19.60 11.87 -2.50
C ASP A 299 19.60 12.22 -1.01
N LEU A 300 18.88 11.47 -0.18
CA LEU A 300 18.82 11.67 1.25
C LEU A 300 20.17 11.36 1.93
N THR A 301 20.64 12.27 2.79
CA THR A 301 21.88 12.12 3.58
C THR A 301 21.62 12.23 5.08
N PHE A 302 22.58 11.81 5.91
CA PHE A 302 22.48 12.00 7.36
C PHE A 302 22.41 13.48 7.77
N ALA A 303 23.10 14.37 7.05
CA ALA A 303 23.04 15.82 7.27
C ALA A 303 21.66 16.43 6.96
N ASP A 304 20.81 15.73 6.21
CA ASP A 304 19.42 16.09 5.98
C ASP A 304 18.52 15.65 7.13
N VAL A 305 18.80 14.48 7.70
CA VAL A 305 18.04 13.87 8.79
C VAL A 305 18.34 14.52 10.15
N GLN A 306 19.60 14.83 10.42
CA GLN A 306 20.07 15.28 11.74
C GLN A 306 19.35 16.53 12.29
N PRO A 307 19.10 17.60 11.51
CA PRO A 307 18.35 18.76 12.00
C PRO A 307 16.89 18.43 12.36
N GLU A 308 16.26 17.51 11.61
CA GLU A 308 14.87 17.11 11.85
C GLU A 308 14.74 16.19 13.08
N LEU A 309 15.75 15.36 13.36
CA LEU A 309 15.86 14.60 14.62
C LEU A 309 15.99 15.51 15.86
N ALA A 310 16.62 16.68 15.71
CA ALA A 310 16.77 17.65 16.79
C ALA A 310 15.56 18.59 16.94
N SER A 311 14.52 18.42 16.13
CA SER A 311 13.35 19.29 16.12
C SER A 311 12.51 19.20 17.39
N GLY A 312 11.93 20.31 17.82
CA GLY A 312 10.94 20.32 18.91
C GLY A 312 9.59 19.68 18.55
N ASP A 313 9.36 19.40 17.26
CA ASP A 313 8.14 18.75 16.75
C ASP A 313 8.35 17.22 16.71
N VAL A 314 7.52 16.49 17.47
CA VAL A 314 7.61 15.02 17.58
C VAL A 314 7.38 14.31 16.25
N GLU A 315 6.52 14.83 15.38
CA GLU A 315 6.22 14.17 14.11
C GLU A 315 7.36 14.37 13.11
N ARG A 316 8.04 15.52 13.15
CA ARG A 316 9.28 15.72 12.39
C ARG A 316 10.37 14.76 12.84
N ARG A 317 10.55 14.60 14.15
CA ARG A 317 11.49 13.64 14.72
C ARG A 317 11.15 12.20 14.33
N ARG A 318 9.88 11.81 14.36
CA ARG A 318 9.44 10.46 13.97
C ARG A 318 9.76 10.14 12.52
N ARG A 319 9.47 11.06 11.58
CA ARG A 319 9.84 10.89 10.17
C ARG A 319 11.35 10.82 9.99
N ALA A 320 12.11 11.68 10.66
CA ALA A 320 13.57 11.65 10.60
C ALA A 320 14.15 10.36 11.18
N ALA A 321 13.59 9.85 12.28
CA ALA A 321 14.00 8.59 12.89
C ALA A 321 13.65 7.39 11.99
N TYR A 322 12.48 7.40 11.35
CA TYR A 322 12.12 6.41 10.34
C TYR A 322 13.12 6.41 9.18
N GLU A 323 13.43 7.59 8.63
CA GLU A 323 14.39 7.73 7.54
C GLU A 323 15.80 7.23 7.93
N LEU A 324 16.25 7.54 9.15
CA LEU A 324 17.50 7.01 9.70
C LEU A 324 17.49 5.47 9.78
N ALA A 325 16.42 4.91 10.35
CA ALA A 325 16.37 3.52 10.77
C ALA A 325 15.94 2.55 9.66
N ARG A 326 15.13 2.99 8.69
CA ARG A 326 14.40 2.09 7.77
C ARG A 326 14.51 2.45 6.29
N SER A 327 14.90 3.68 5.95
CA SER A 327 14.99 4.11 4.55
C SER A 327 16.18 3.51 3.79
N TRP A 328 15.94 2.72 2.76
CA TRP A 328 17.00 2.07 1.96
C TRP A 328 17.83 3.06 1.13
N THR A 329 17.33 4.29 0.96
CA THR A 329 17.89 5.33 0.08
C THR A 329 18.86 6.27 0.79
N LEU A 330 18.89 6.26 2.13
CA LEU A 330 19.82 7.06 2.93
C LEU A 330 21.28 6.73 2.59
N LYS A 331 21.99 7.70 2.01
CA LYS A 331 23.42 7.61 1.70
C LYS A 331 24.25 7.57 2.99
N ARG A 332 25.29 6.73 2.98
CA ARG A 332 26.18 6.50 4.14
C ARG A 332 27.54 7.18 4.00
N ASP A 333 27.80 7.81 2.86
CA ASP A 333 29.13 8.32 2.50
C ASP A 333 29.61 9.45 3.42
N ASP A 334 28.69 10.24 3.97
CA ASP A 334 28.96 11.37 4.87
C ASP A 334 28.67 11.06 6.36
N LEU A 335 28.46 9.80 6.71
CA LEU A 335 28.02 9.40 8.05
C LEU A 335 29.19 9.38 9.05
N GLN A 336 29.23 10.35 9.96
CA GLN A 336 30.18 10.33 11.08
C GLN A 336 29.68 9.40 12.19
N GLN A 337 30.51 8.45 12.61
CA GLN A 337 30.12 7.39 13.55
C GLN A 337 29.71 7.94 14.92
N ASP A 338 30.44 8.93 15.44
CA ASP A 338 30.14 9.59 16.72
C ASP A 338 28.79 10.32 16.71
N GLN A 339 28.47 11.00 15.61
CA GLN A 339 27.18 11.67 15.44
C GLN A 339 26.03 10.66 15.34
N LEU A 340 26.23 9.55 14.63
CA LEU A 340 25.26 8.47 14.54
C LEU A 340 25.01 7.84 15.91
N GLU A 341 26.06 7.48 16.64
CA GLU A 341 25.95 6.88 17.98
C GLU A 341 25.25 7.84 18.95
N GLY A 342 25.55 9.13 18.88
CA GLY A 342 24.84 10.16 19.63
C GLY A 342 23.34 10.24 19.31
N ALA A 343 22.98 10.23 18.03
CA ALA A 343 21.59 10.24 17.58
C ALA A 343 20.83 8.97 18.01
N VAL A 344 21.44 7.79 17.85
CA VAL A 344 20.87 6.51 18.29
C VAL A 344 20.72 6.46 19.81
N SER A 345 21.72 6.94 20.55
CA SER A 345 21.63 7.06 22.00
C SER A 345 20.45 7.93 22.43
N ALA A 346 20.25 9.08 21.78
CA ALA A 346 19.14 9.97 22.08
C ALA A 346 17.79 9.29 21.80
N LEU A 347 17.64 8.62 20.65
CA LEU A 347 16.41 7.89 20.30
C LEU A 347 16.07 6.79 21.32
N LEU A 348 17.07 6.09 21.86
CA LEU A 348 16.83 5.05 22.87
C LEU A 348 16.38 5.61 24.23
N ASP A 349 16.66 6.89 24.51
CA ASP A 349 16.21 7.59 25.74
C ASP A 349 14.87 8.31 25.58
N GLU A 350 14.27 8.29 24.39
CA GLU A 350 12.99 8.96 24.13
C GLU A 350 11.85 8.37 24.98
N GLU A 351 10.94 9.22 25.42
CA GLU A 351 9.70 8.76 26.06
C GLU A 351 8.74 8.14 25.04
N ASP A 352 8.77 8.65 23.80
CA ASP A 352 7.94 8.22 22.69
C ASP A 352 8.34 6.81 22.20
N PRO A 353 7.47 5.80 22.29
CA PRO A 353 7.81 4.44 21.91
C PRO A 353 8.16 4.28 20.43
N LEU A 354 7.57 5.08 19.54
CA LEU A 354 7.84 5.00 18.11
C LEU A 354 9.26 5.49 17.81
N LEU A 355 9.70 6.58 18.44
CA LEU A 355 11.08 7.03 18.37
C LEU A 355 12.06 6.00 18.97
N ARG A 356 11.74 5.40 20.12
CA ARG A 356 12.56 4.32 20.70
C ARG A 356 12.67 3.13 19.76
N ALA A 357 11.56 2.68 19.16
CA ALA A 357 11.55 1.57 18.21
C ALA A 357 12.47 1.84 17.00
N HIS A 358 12.47 3.06 16.48
CA HIS A 358 13.42 3.47 15.43
C HIS A 358 14.86 3.51 15.93
N GLY A 359 15.12 3.92 17.17
CA GLY A 359 16.43 3.81 17.81
C GLY A 359 16.95 2.37 17.85
N VAL A 360 16.10 1.43 18.27
CA VAL A 360 16.43 -0.01 18.30
C VAL A 360 16.71 -0.53 16.88
N ALA A 361 15.85 -0.19 15.92
CA ALA A 361 16.05 -0.58 14.52
C ALA A 361 17.32 0.03 13.91
N ALA A 362 17.69 1.26 14.29
CA ALA A 362 18.93 1.90 13.87
C ALA A 362 20.18 1.15 14.40
N VAL A 363 20.18 0.71 15.66
CA VAL A 363 21.26 -0.13 16.22
C VAL A 363 21.51 -1.34 15.33
N ARG A 364 20.44 -2.05 14.95
CA ARG A 364 20.52 -3.22 14.05
C ARG A 364 21.04 -2.85 12.67
N ARG A 365 20.44 -1.82 12.05
CA ARG A 365 20.76 -1.40 10.68
C ARG A 365 22.23 -1.00 10.49
N PHE A 366 22.81 -0.36 11.50
CA PHE A 366 24.19 0.14 11.46
C PHE A 366 25.18 -0.78 12.19
N GLY A 367 24.72 -1.89 12.76
CA GLY A 367 25.60 -2.87 13.41
C GLY A 367 26.27 -2.34 14.68
N LEU A 368 25.59 -1.48 15.44
CA LEU A 368 26.14 -0.82 16.63
C LEU A 368 26.11 -1.76 17.86
N THR A 369 26.92 -2.82 17.81
CA THR A 369 26.90 -3.91 18.82
C THR A 369 27.22 -3.45 20.24
N ASP A 370 27.93 -2.34 20.40
CA ASP A 370 28.21 -1.72 21.70
C ASP A 370 26.95 -1.26 22.44
N PHE A 371 25.83 -1.08 21.73
CA PHE A 371 24.53 -0.77 22.33
C PHE A 371 23.79 -2.02 22.84
N HIS A 372 24.23 -3.24 22.54
CA HIS A 372 23.52 -4.46 22.95
C HIS A 372 23.30 -4.60 24.46
N PRO A 373 24.26 -4.28 25.36
CA PRO A 373 24.02 -4.28 26.80
C PRO A 373 22.87 -3.33 27.19
N ARG A 374 22.77 -2.18 26.55
CA ARG A 374 21.70 -1.20 26.76
C ARG A 374 20.36 -1.69 26.23
N LEU A 375 20.32 -2.30 25.05
CA LEU A 375 19.11 -2.94 24.52
C LEU A 375 18.58 -4.03 25.47
N ARG A 376 19.47 -4.85 26.03
CA ARG A 376 19.10 -5.89 27.02
C ARG A 376 18.55 -5.29 28.31
N ALA A 377 19.09 -4.17 28.78
CA ALA A 377 18.57 -3.44 29.93
C ALA A 377 17.19 -2.83 29.63
N LEU A 378 17.03 -2.16 28.49
CA LEU A 378 15.76 -1.58 28.04
C LEU A 378 14.66 -2.63 28.00
N ARG A 379 14.95 -3.82 27.43
CA ARG A 379 14.02 -4.96 27.37
C ARG A 379 13.43 -5.39 28.72
N GLN A 380 14.17 -5.22 29.82
CA GLN A 380 13.68 -5.60 31.15
C GLN A 380 12.57 -4.67 31.64
N THR A 381 12.51 -3.45 31.11
CA THR A 381 11.61 -2.39 31.57
C THR A 381 10.57 -1.98 30.53
N GLU A 382 10.82 -2.28 29.25
CA GLU A 382 9.95 -1.88 28.15
C GLU A 382 8.61 -2.63 28.15
N THR A 383 7.54 -1.85 27.96
CA THR A 383 6.16 -2.32 27.97
C THR A 383 5.47 -2.14 26.61
N ASP A 384 5.99 -1.26 25.75
CA ASP A 384 5.44 -1.07 24.42
C ASP A 384 5.64 -2.33 23.54
N PRO A 385 4.57 -2.88 22.94
CA PRO A 385 4.65 -4.11 22.16
C PRO A 385 5.59 -4.03 20.95
N TRP A 386 5.61 -2.90 20.24
CA TRP A 386 6.45 -2.72 19.06
C TRP A 386 7.92 -2.54 19.43
N VAL A 387 8.23 -1.78 20.48
CA VAL A 387 9.61 -1.66 20.95
C VAL A 387 10.13 -3.02 21.42
N ARG A 388 9.32 -3.81 22.14
CA ARG A 388 9.69 -5.18 22.55
C ARG A 388 9.96 -6.09 21.34
N HIS A 389 9.10 -6.04 20.33
CA HIS A 389 9.29 -6.79 19.09
C HIS A 389 10.62 -6.41 18.40
N GLU A 390 10.89 -5.11 18.25
CA GLU A 390 12.15 -4.65 17.65
C GLU A 390 13.39 -5.03 18.47
N LEU A 391 13.29 -5.06 19.81
CA LEU A 391 14.36 -5.51 20.70
C LEU A 391 14.66 -7.00 20.51
N GLU A 392 13.62 -7.85 20.48
CA GLU A 392 13.76 -9.29 20.25
C GLU A 392 14.38 -9.58 18.88
N TYR A 393 13.90 -8.88 17.84
CA TYR A 393 14.43 -8.99 16.49
C TYR A 393 15.89 -8.53 16.41
N SER A 394 16.22 -7.38 17.00
CA SER A 394 17.56 -6.78 16.92
C SER A 394 18.62 -7.52 17.73
N LEU A 395 18.23 -8.20 18.82
CA LEU A 395 19.12 -9.05 19.61
C LEU A 395 19.32 -10.45 19.01
N GLY A 396 18.65 -10.77 17.89
CA GLY A 396 18.76 -12.07 17.21
C GLY A 396 18.07 -13.22 17.96
N GLU A 397 17.14 -12.90 18.85
CA GLU A 397 16.43 -13.86 19.70
C GLU A 397 15.02 -14.19 19.16
N HIS A 398 14.73 -13.76 17.92
CA HIS A 398 13.44 -14.01 17.27
C HIS A 398 13.29 -15.48 16.89
N PRO A 399 12.25 -16.19 17.37
CA PRO A 399 11.90 -17.49 16.85
C PRO A 399 11.29 -17.30 15.44
N ALA A 400 12.10 -17.52 14.41
CA ALA A 400 11.71 -17.72 13.01
C ALA A 400 11.01 -16.56 12.27
N ARG A 401 11.25 -16.54 10.95
CA ARG A 401 10.42 -15.87 9.95
C ARG A 401 8.98 -16.37 10.10
N ILE A 402 8.05 -15.46 10.37
CA ILE A 402 6.61 -15.76 10.47
C ILE A 402 6.01 -15.80 9.05
N TRP A 403 6.51 -16.73 8.25
CA TRP A 403 5.74 -17.32 7.17
C TRP A 403 5.93 -18.81 7.36
N ASP A 404 4.92 -19.49 7.89
CA ASP A 404 4.80 -20.91 7.64
C ASP A 404 4.70 -21.04 6.12
N ALA A 405 5.83 -21.38 5.48
CA ALA A 405 5.76 -21.93 4.13
C ALA A 405 4.74 -23.07 4.23
N PRO A 406 3.68 -23.09 3.41
CA PRO A 406 2.72 -24.17 3.46
C PRO A 406 3.51 -25.46 3.33
N THR A 407 3.44 -26.31 4.35
CA THR A 407 4.03 -27.64 4.32
C THR A 407 3.36 -28.40 3.19
N SER A 408 4.00 -28.41 2.03
CA SER A 408 3.58 -29.21 0.90
C SER A 408 3.80 -30.67 1.29
N PRO A 409 2.76 -31.55 1.23
CA PRO A 409 2.98 -32.97 1.44
C PRO A 409 3.97 -33.48 0.40
N ALA A 410 5.01 -34.16 0.86
CA ALA A 410 6.07 -34.70 0.02
C ALA A 410 5.50 -35.55 -1.14
N MET A 411 5.57 -35.01 -2.35
CA MET A 411 5.43 -35.80 -3.59
C MET A 411 6.80 -36.42 -3.88
N GLN A 412 6.99 -37.65 -3.40
CA GLN A 412 8.04 -38.53 -3.91
C GLN A 412 7.65 -38.96 -5.34
N GLY A 413 8.47 -38.61 -6.32
CA GLY A 413 8.31 -39.06 -7.71
C GLY A 413 9.20 -38.28 -8.67
N GLU A 414 10.26 -38.93 -9.13
CA GLU A 414 11.27 -38.41 -10.06
C GLU A 414 10.71 -38.05 -11.46
N GLY A 415 11.34 -37.08 -12.14
CA GLY A 415 11.35 -37.01 -13.61
C GLY A 415 10.79 -35.73 -14.24
N GLU A 416 11.71 -34.89 -14.75
CA GLU A 416 11.60 -34.01 -15.92
C GLU A 416 10.40 -33.05 -16.09
N GLY A 417 10.73 -31.76 -16.25
CA GLY A 417 9.93 -30.80 -17.02
C GLY A 417 9.45 -29.59 -16.21
N TYR A 418 10.06 -28.42 -16.47
CA TYR A 418 9.48 -27.13 -16.13
C TYR A 418 8.10 -27.00 -16.81
N CYS A 419 7.03 -27.28 -16.07
CA CYS A 419 5.67 -27.11 -16.54
C CYS A 419 5.02 -25.89 -15.87
N LYS A 420 4.56 -25.02 -16.77
CA LYS A 420 3.69 -23.86 -16.59
C LYS A 420 2.48 -24.16 -15.69
N ALA A 421 2.41 -23.47 -14.55
CA ALA A 421 1.18 -22.98 -13.93
C ALA A 421 1.59 -21.97 -12.84
N PRO A 422 1.06 -20.73 -12.80
CA PRO A 422 1.33 -19.84 -11.68
C PRO A 422 0.61 -20.36 -10.42
N PRO A 423 1.24 -20.26 -9.24
CA PRO A 423 0.62 -20.69 -7.99
C PRO A 423 -0.39 -19.64 -7.53
N PHE A 424 -1.67 -20.05 -7.54
CA PHE A 424 -2.84 -19.44 -6.89
C PHE A 424 -3.34 -18.09 -7.40
#